data_AF-A0A2P7QNK6-F1
#
_entry.id   AF-A0A2P7QNK6-F1
#
_cell.length_a   1.000
_cell.length_b   1.000
_cell.length_c   1.000
_cell.angle_alpha   90.00
_cell.angle_beta   90.00
_cell.angle_gamma   90.00
#
_symmetry.space_group_name_H-M   'P 1'
#
loop_
_entity.id
_entity.type
_entity.pdbx_description
1 polymer ?
#
loop_
_entity_poly.entity_id
_entity_poly.type
_entity_poly.pdbx_seq_one_letter_code
_entity_poly.pdbx_strand_id
1 'polypeptide(L)' 'MKRAVIAILGSVLAAAYWWSVFTIVHAGLLFAGDRDPASQPAPDHEVLTRNGLIILGAVLVFAALSVIWHRVMKRFQRGT' A
#
# COMPACT_ATOMS: atom_id res chain seq x y z
N MET A 1 -21.81 11.52 -16.34
CA MET A 1 -21.10 11.91 -15.10
C MET A 1 -20.68 10.73 -14.23
N LYS A 2 -21.55 9.76 -13.90
CA LYS A 2 -21.20 8.59 -13.06
C LYS A 2 -19.94 7.82 -13.51
N ARG A 3 -19.80 7.55 -14.82
CA ARG A 3 -18.61 6.86 -15.38
C ARG A 3 -17.30 7.64 -15.19
N ALA A 4 -17.34 8.97 -15.35
CA ALA A 4 -16.18 9.83 -15.15
C ALA A 4 -15.74 9.83 -13.68
N VAL A 5 -16.70 9.87 -12.75
CA VAL A 5 -16.42 9.80 -11.30
C VAL A 5 -15.79 8.44 -10.93
N ILE A 6 -16.30 7.33 -11.48
CA ILE A 6 -15.73 5.99 -11.24
C ILE A 6 -14.30 5.91 -11.80
N ALA A 7 -14.06 6.45 -13.00
CA ALA A 7 -12.72 6.49 -13.59
C ALA A 7 -11.73 7.27 -12.71
N ILE A 8 -12.12 8.45 -12.24
CA ILE A 8 -11.28 9.28 -11.34
C ILE A 8 -11.00 8.55 -10.02
N LEU A 9 -12.02 7.96 -9.39
CA LEU A 9 -11.85 7.18 -8.15
C LEU A 9 -10.94 5.96 -8.36
N GLY A 10 -11.07 5.26 -9.48
CA GLY A 10 -10.18 4.16 -9.86
C GLY A 10 -8.73 4.62 -10.00
N SER A 11 -8.49 5.74 -10.69
CA SER A 11 -7.17 6.32 -10.84
C SER A 11 -6.56 6.75 -9.51
N VAL A 12 -7.34 7.36 -8.61
CA VAL A 12 -6.88 7.77 -7.27
C VAL A 12 -6.50 6.56 -6.43
N LEU A 13 -7.31 5.49 -6.44
CA LEU A 13 -6.99 4.27 -5.70
C LEU A 13 -5.76 3.54 -6.26
N ALA A 14 -5.62 3.52 -7.59
CA ALA A 14 -4.44 2.96 -8.24
C ALA A 14 -3.17 3.76 -7.90
N ALA A 15 -3.25 5.09 -7.91
CA ALA A 15 -2.15 5.95 -7.50
C ALA A 15 -1.78 5.74 -6.02
N ALA A 16 -2.77 5.63 -5.13
CA ALA A 16 -2.55 5.34 -3.72
C ALA A 16 -1.90 3.97 -3.48
N TYR A 17 -2.31 2.94 -4.24
CA TYR A 17 -1.68 1.62 -4.21
C TYR A 17 -0.22 1.68 -4.64
N TRP A 18 0.08 2.26 -5.80
CA TRP A 18 1.44 2.35 -6.31
C TRP A 18 2.34 3.23 -5.44
N TRP A 19 1.79 4.30 -4.86
CA TRP A 19 2.51 5.10 -3.87
C TRP A 19 2.85 4.29 -2.63
N SER A 20 1.92 3.48 -2.12
CA SER A 20 2.17 2.59 -0.99
C SER A 20 3.29 1.59 -1.32
N VAL A 21 3.25 0.95 -2.49
CA VAL A 21 4.32 0.05 -2.95
C VAL A 21 5.67 0.77 -3.05
N PHE A 22 5.69 1.98 -3.62
CA PHE A 22 6.91 2.79 -3.68
C PHE A 22 7.45 3.12 -2.29
N THR A 23 6.60 3.51 -1.34
CA THR A 23 7.05 3.81 0.03
C THR A 23 7.59 2.59 0.77
N ILE A 24 6.95 1.44 0.57
CA ILE A 24 7.32 0.18 1.19
C ILE A 24 8.66 -0.34 0.64
N VAL A 25 8.77 -0.40 -0.69
CA VAL A 25 9.90 -1.01 -1.39
C VAL A 25 11.04 -0.02 -1.59
N HIS A 26 10.79 1.19 -2.06
CA HIS A 26 11.85 2.10 -2.50
C HIS A 26 12.20 3.17 -1.48
N ALA A 27 11.19 3.79 -0.85
CA ALA A 27 11.39 4.90 0.09
C ALA A 27 11.95 4.45 1.45
N GLY A 28 12.11 3.14 1.67
CA GLY A 28 13.02 2.64 2.70
C GLY A 28 12.38 1.86 3.85
N LEU A 29 11.10 1.50 3.82
CA LEU A 29 10.58 0.57 4.84
C LEU A 29 11.30 -0.79 4.78
N LEU A 30 11.44 -1.39 3.60
CA LEU A 30 12.13 -2.68 3.47
C LEU A 30 13.67 -2.55 3.46
N PHE A 31 14.23 -1.43 2.99
CA PHE A 31 15.67 -1.29 2.72
C PHE A 31 16.34 0.00 3.27
N ALA A 32 15.70 0.82 4.11
CA ALA A 32 16.35 2.05 4.63
C ALA A 32 17.53 1.76 5.57
N GLY A 33 17.56 0.59 6.22
CA GLY A 33 18.63 0.24 7.16
C GLY A 33 19.91 -0.26 6.49
N ASP A 34 19.83 -0.79 5.27
CA ASP A 34 20.92 -1.58 4.65
C ASP A 34 21.72 -0.79 3.59
N ARG A 35 21.50 0.54 3.49
CA ARG A 35 22.16 1.40 2.50
C ARG A 35 23.50 1.97 2.97
N ASP A 36 23.89 1.75 4.23
CA ASP A 36 25.22 2.09 4.73
C ASP A 36 26.11 0.83 4.73
N PRO A 37 26.96 0.63 3.71
CA PRO A 37 27.82 -0.55 3.63
C PRO A 37 28.90 -0.59 4.73
N ALA A 38 29.08 0.48 5.50
CA ALA A 38 29.99 0.52 6.65
C ALA A 38 29.31 0.16 7.98
N SER A 39 27.97 0.04 8.00
CA SER A 39 27.22 -0.33 9.19
C SER A 39 27.23 -1.85 9.40
N GLN A 40 27.25 -2.30 10.67
CA GLN A 40 27.05 -3.72 10.97
C GLN A 40 25.64 -4.12 10.51
N PRO A 41 25.50 -5.27 9.80
CA PRO A 41 24.18 -5.74 9.39
C PRO A 41 23.30 -5.95 10.62
N ALA A 42 22.05 -5.52 10.53
CA ALA A 42 21.09 -5.72 11.61
C ALA A 42 20.91 -7.23 11.88
N PRO A 43 20.72 -7.64 13.14
CA PRO A 43 20.45 -9.04 13.47
C PRO A 43 19.25 -9.60 12.70
N ASP A 44 19.34 -10.86 12.23
CA ASP A 44 18.30 -11.49 11.39
C ASP A 44 16.89 -11.38 11.97
N HIS A 45 16.76 -11.46 13.31
CA HIS A 45 15.47 -11.38 13.99
C HIS A 45 14.84 -9.99 13.90
N GLU A 46 15.63 -8.91 13.87
CA GLU A 46 15.14 -7.55 13.68
C GLU A 46 14.66 -7.34 12.24
N VAL A 47 15.42 -7.85 11.26
CA VAL A 47 15.04 -7.81 9.84
C VAL A 47 13.75 -8.59 9.60
N LEU A 48 13.63 -9.79 10.18
CA LEU A 48 12.43 -10.62 10.06
C LEU A 48 11.20 -9.93 10.66
N THR A 49 11.34 -9.33 11.84
CA THR A 49 10.27 -8.61 12.53
C THR A 49 9.87 -7.34 11.77
N ARG A 50 10.84 -6.55 11.32
CA ARG A 50 10.63 -5.35 10.48
C ARG A 50 9.86 -5.71 9.21
N ASN A 51 10.33 -6.72 8.47
CA ASN A 51 9.68 -7.15 7.23
C ASN A 51 8.28 -7.71 7.48
N GLY A 52 8.08 -8.49 8.56
CA GLY A 52 6.77 -9.00 8.95
C GLY A 52 5.76 -7.89 9.22
N LEU A 53 6.15 -6.86 9.97
CA LEU A 53 5.30 -5.69 10.25
C LEU A 53 4.96 -4.90 8.97
N ILE A 54 5.93 -4.76 8.07
CA ILE A 54 5.74 -4.07 6.79
C ILE A 54 4.77 -4.82 5.90
N ILE A 55 4.92 -6.14 5.76
CA ILE A 55 4.02 -6.99 4.98
C ILE A 55 2.61 -6.92 5.57
N LEU A 56 2.47 -7.02 6.89
CA LEU A 56 1.19 -6.88 7.57
C LEU A 56 0.54 -5.51 7.28
N GLY A 57 1.31 -4.43 7.39
CA GLY A 57 0.85 -3.08 7.06
C GLY A 57 0.39 -2.97 5.60
N ALA A 58 1.14 -3.53 4.66
CA ALA A 58 0.79 -3.55 3.23
C ALA A 58 -0.53 -4.27 2.96
N VAL A 59 -0.73 -5.43 3.60
CA VAL A 59 -1.97 -6.20 3.50
C VAL A 59 -3.17 -5.41 4.04
N LEU A 60 -2.99 -4.73 5.18
CA LEU A 60 -4.05 -3.89 5.77
C LEU A 60 -4.42 -2.70 4.87
N VAL A 61 -3.42 -2.03 4.29
CA VAL A 61 -3.65 -0.92 3.34
C VAL A 61 -4.40 -1.43 2.11
N PHE A 62 -3.98 -2.56 1.53
CA PHE A 62 -4.66 -3.15 0.38
C PHE A 62 -6.11 -3.55 0.70
N ALA A 63 -6.35 -4.16 1.87
CA ALA A 63 -7.69 -4.52 2.32
C ALA A 63 -8.56 -3.27 2.48
N ALA A 64 -8.04 -2.18 3.06
CA ALA A 64 -8.76 -0.92 3.20
C ALA A 64 -9.15 -0.32 1.84
N LEU A 65 -8.21 -0.25 0.89
CA LEU A 65 -8.47 0.24 -0.47
C LEU A 65 -9.54 -0.61 -1.18
N SER A 66 -9.46 -1.94 -1.01
CA SER A 66 -10.44 -2.88 -1.58
C SER A 66 -11.84 -2.69 -0.99
N VAL A 67 -11.95 -2.48 0.33
CA VAL A 67 -13.23 -2.19 1.01
C VAL A 67 -13.80 -0.85 0.52
N ILE A 68 -12.97 0.18 0.39
CA ILE A 68 -13.38 1.49 -0.12
C ILE A 68 -13.94 1.34 -1.54
N TRP A 69 -13.21 0.67 -2.42
CA TRP A 69 -13.64 0.42 -3.80
C TRP A 69 -14.98 -0.32 -3.84
N HIS A 70 -15.11 -1.40 -3.07
CA HIS A 70 -16.32 -2.20 -3.05
C HIS A 70 -17.54 -1.42 -2.51
N ARG A 71 -17.34 -0.57 -1.49
CA ARG A 71 -18.40 0.31 -0.96
C ARG A 71 -18.84 1.35 -1.98
N VAL A 72 -17.89 1.96 -2.70
CA VAL A 72 -18.16 2.92 -3.78
C VAL A 72 -18.98 2.25 -4.86
N MET A 73 -18.54 1.10 -5.38
CA MET A 73 -19.26 0.39 -6.45
C MET A 73 -20.66 -0.06 -6.02
N LYS A 74 -20.83 -0.56 -4.79
CA LYS A 74 -22.16 -0.90 -4.25
C LYS A 74 -23.10 0.31 -4.18
N ARG A 75 -22.61 1.48 -3.77
CA ARG A 75 -23.44 2.71 -3.74
C ARG A 75 -23.83 3.15 -5.15
N PHE A 76 -22.93 3.04 -6.11
CA PHE A 76 -23.22 3.39 -7.50
C PHE A 76 -24.23 2.44 -8.16
N GLN A 77 -24.21 1.15 -7.82
CA GLN A 77 -25.18 0.15 -8.31
C GLN A 77 -26.59 0.32 -7.71
N ARG A 78 -26.70 0.81 -6.46
CA ARG A 78 -28.01 1.04 -5.81
C ARG A 78 -28.69 2.35 -6.22
N GLY A 79 -27.93 3.28 -6.80
CA GLY A 79 -28.41 4.59 -7.25
C GLY A 79 -28.76 4.65 -8.74
N THR A 80 -28.84 3.51 -9.41
CA THR A 80 -29.37 3.31 -10.78
C THR A 80 -30.62 2.46 -10.68
#